data_AF-G0RM14-F1
#
_entry.id   AF-G0RM14-F1
#
_cell.length_a   1.000
_cell.length_b   1.000
_cell.length_c   1.000
_cell.angle_alpha   90.00
_cell.angle_beta   90.00
_cell.angle_gamma   90.00
#
_symmetry.space_group_name_H-M   'P 1'
#
loop_
_entity.id
_entity.type
_entity.pdbx_description
1 polymer ?
#
loop_
_entity_poly.entity_id
_entity_poly.type
_entity_poly.pdbx_seq_one_letter_code
_entity_poly.pdbx_strand_id
1 'polypeptide(L)'
;MCRFRDLFGLFVLGLDSLASGAPLPGDEEPTSPKLILHEEGEFATDNSSLLEMKEFERSSPAADPQHIDETYLALVNGSPYIWAKTYIHQYQMPQWEQDMPQFIYPGESISILIQPTHGAGNWADSAAEVEYALRGTSEPMSFMIKFNNKGSSFLKVEYRGELASINNAKGSVHNLGINMYPGGSAFILAGKEGEFITNDPPIGWMQTLLPQLEKKPLREIVLPRSHHSGLWGHFKKVGLATPANAQTQTVQLNDQLGDGGIRVLDFRPLRTKDGYREIHGTRILDLFHGVMGTSLKDMIQIVNDFNRQNPGELIIWDVHGSQGWNAERDYHALDQVDRVALYEEFKALENRIHVLGEGWDLSKLELGEFIGNKTSAVIVNFDDSWRKMDGDLFPGSTEGYVTGAIFPMHHPWTNTDQIDHMVQHQVSEYRKTRPVPQSPIHITEWLLTQQGLGAAVPIRPITELARSAWRTLFHELWISTTSNSYPNWISVDNVRGNQLKALVMAMNHCLVAKQCGDLGGKVTFDEVPDGVDDTPPE
;
A
#
# COMPACT_ATOMS: atom_id res chain seq x y z
N MET A 1 44.24 -32.23 35.23
CA MET A 1 43.21 -33.17 34.75
C MET A 1 42.49 -32.47 33.60
N CYS A 2 43.00 -32.58 32.36
CA CYS A 2 42.51 -33.48 31.30
C CYS A 2 41.05 -33.15 30.90
N ARG A 3 40.67 -32.68 29.69
CA ARG A 3 41.28 -32.70 28.33
C ARG A 3 40.58 -31.68 27.37
N PHE A 4 41.36 -31.09 26.45
CA PHE A 4 41.13 -30.72 25.01
C PHE A 4 39.84 -29.96 24.61
N ARG A 5 39.77 -28.78 23.96
CA ARG A 5 40.56 -28.02 22.96
C ARG A 5 40.83 -28.68 21.60
N ASP A 6 40.56 -27.88 20.56
CA ASP A 6 40.88 -27.99 19.11
C ASP A 6 39.72 -28.49 18.21
N LEU A 7 39.47 -28.00 16.99
CA LEU A 7 40.36 -27.39 15.99
C LEU A 7 39.56 -26.56 14.93
N PHE A 8 40.13 -25.43 14.49
CA PHE A 8 39.82 -24.71 13.25
C PHE A 8 40.57 -25.37 12.08
N GLY A 9 40.04 -25.36 10.85
CA GLY A 9 40.78 -25.82 9.66
C GLY A 9 40.12 -25.43 8.33
N LEU A 10 40.81 -24.55 7.59
CA LEU A 10 40.57 -24.13 6.20
C LEU A 10 40.58 -25.29 5.19
N PHE A 11 39.88 -25.12 4.06
CA PHE A 11 40.39 -25.50 2.73
C PHE A 11 39.89 -24.55 1.64
N VAL A 12 40.82 -24.10 0.78
CA VAL A 12 40.60 -23.28 -0.43
C VAL A 12 41.29 -24.00 -1.60
N LEU A 13 40.72 -23.83 -2.80
CA LEU A 13 41.27 -23.97 -4.17
C LEU A 13 41.00 -25.26 -4.96
N GLY A 14 40.50 -25.05 -6.18
CA GLY A 14 40.47 -25.99 -7.30
C GLY A 14 39.62 -25.48 -8.47
N LEU A 15 40.17 -24.61 -9.31
CA LEU A 15 39.72 -24.32 -10.68
C LEU A 15 39.99 -25.54 -11.59
N ASP A 16 39.08 -25.90 -12.48
CA ASP A 16 39.34 -25.88 -13.93
C ASP A 16 38.12 -26.21 -14.82
N SER A 17 38.19 -25.60 -16.00
CA SER A 17 37.27 -25.51 -17.14
C SER A 17 36.79 -26.84 -17.74
N LEU A 18 35.60 -26.83 -18.37
CA LEU A 18 35.42 -27.35 -19.74
C LEU A 18 34.22 -26.70 -20.45
N ALA A 19 34.51 -26.12 -21.61
CA ALA A 19 33.58 -25.55 -22.58
C ALA A 19 33.20 -26.57 -23.66
N SER A 20 31.94 -26.56 -24.09
CA SER A 20 31.44 -26.87 -25.45
C SER A 20 29.93 -26.57 -25.45
N GLY A 21 29.31 -25.79 -26.34
CA GLY A 21 29.67 -25.38 -27.70
C GLY A 21 28.92 -26.24 -28.72
N ALA A 22 27.62 -26.00 -28.94
CA ALA A 22 26.86 -26.42 -30.13
C ALA A 22 25.49 -25.70 -30.21
N PRO A 23 24.91 -25.50 -31.41
CA PRO A 23 24.26 -24.25 -31.80
C PRO A 23 22.72 -24.23 -31.70
N LEU A 24 22.20 -23.00 -31.55
CA LEU A 24 20.80 -22.61 -31.61
C LEU A 24 20.25 -22.72 -33.06
N PRO A 25 18.99 -23.16 -33.25
CA PRO A 25 18.24 -22.86 -34.46
C PRO A 25 17.29 -21.68 -34.25
N GLY A 26 17.41 -20.69 -35.14
CA GLY A 26 16.29 -19.96 -35.72
C GLY A 26 15.69 -18.83 -34.90
N ASP A 27 16.11 -17.60 -35.22
CA ASP A 27 15.41 -16.37 -34.89
C ASP A 27 13.99 -16.37 -35.49
N GLU A 28 12.98 -16.62 -34.66
CA GLU A 28 11.68 -15.96 -34.82
C GLU A 28 11.69 -14.77 -33.86
N GLU A 29 11.51 -13.57 -34.40
CA GLU A 29 11.26 -12.38 -33.57
C GLU A 29 10.10 -12.71 -32.61
N PRO A 30 10.28 -12.57 -31.28
CA PRO A 30 9.19 -12.75 -30.35
C PRO A 30 8.16 -11.67 -30.63
N THR A 31 7.05 -12.06 -31.28
CA THR A 31 5.86 -11.23 -31.43
C THR A 31 5.47 -10.71 -30.06
N SER A 32 5.32 -9.39 -29.91
CA SER A 32 4.91 -8.76 -28.66
C SER A 32 3.69 -9.49 -28.08
N PRO A 33 3.70 -9.84 -26.77
CA PRO A 33 2.58 -10.52 -26.16
C PRO A 33 1.33 -9.66 -26.32
N LYS A 34 0.21 -10.28 -26.70
CA LYS A 34 -1.10 -9.63 -26.67
C LYS A 34 -1.84 -10.14 -25.44
N LEU A 35 -2.12 -9.24 -24.51
CA LEU A 35 -3.14 -9.47 -23.49
C LEU A 35 -4.49 -9.57 -24.19
N ILE A 36 -5.25 -10.63 -23.90
CA ILE A 36 -6.62 -10.81 -24.40
C ILE A 36 -7.56 -10.65 -23.21
N LEU A 37 -8.47 -9.68 -23.30
CA LEU A 37 -9.53 -9.45 -22.32
C LEU A 37 -10.86 -9.88 -22.98
N HIS A 38 -11.64 -10.71 -22.30
CA HIS A 38 -12.95 -11.16 -22.76
C HIS A 38 -14.07 -10.35 -22.08
N GLU A 39 -15.02 -9.84 -22.88
CA GLU A 39 -16.28 -9.23 -22.39
C GLU A 39 -17.37 -10.32 -22.27
N GLU A 40 -17.95 -10.55 -21.09
CA GLU A 40 -19.08 -11.47 -20.94
C GLU A 40 -20.16 -10.99 -19.94
N GLY A 41 -21.40 -10.94 -20.45
CA GLY A 41 -22.69 -11.41 -19.89
C GLY A 41 -23.16 -11.05 -18.48
N GLU A 42 -24.18 -10.18 -18.40
CA GLU A 42 -24.96 -9.86 -17.19
C GLU A 42 -25.66 -11.08 -16.56
N PHE A 43 -25.52 -11.23 -15.23
CA PHE A 43 -26.39 -12.06 -14.39
C PHE A 43 -26.86 -11.30 -13.14
N ALA A 44 -28.12 -11.55 -12.79
CA ALA A 44 -28.94 -10.80 -11.84
C ALA A 44 -28.52 -10.95 -10.36
N THR A 45 -28.66 -9.85 -9.61
CA THR A 45 -28.40 -9.75 -8.17
C THR A 45 -29.64 -10.08 -7.33
N ASP A 46 -29.42 -10.70 -6.17
CA ASP A 46 -30.42 -10.83 -5.11
C ASP A 46 -29.84 -10.31 -3.78
N ASN A 47 -30.67 -9.60 -3.03
CA ASN A 47 -30.30 -8.67 -1.96
C ASN A 47 -30.87 -9.15 -0.62
N SER A 48 -30.03 -9.32 0.41
CA SER A 48 -30.42 -9.46 1.83
C SER A 48 -29.15 -9.63 2.68
N SER A 49 -28.92 -9.03 3.84
CA SER A 49 -29.57 -7.96 4.63
C SER A 49 -28.56 -7.55 5.70
N LEU A 50 -28.38 -6.25 5.94
CA LEU A 50 -27.73 -5.71 7.13
C LEU A 50 -28.57 -6.02 8.38
N LEU A 51 -27.92 -6.44 9.49
CA LEU A 51 -28.16 -5.95 10.85
C LEU A 51 -27.22 -6.61 11.88
N GLU A 52 -26.86 -5.80 12.89
CA GLU A 52 -26.20 -6.14 14.17
C GLU A 52 -24.65 -6.11 14.26
N MET A 53 -24.10 -4.89 14.35
CA MET A 53 -22.85 -4.60 15.06
C MET A 53 -23.12 -3.63 16.20
N LYS A 54 -23.32 -4.16 17.41
CA LYS A 54 -23.16 -3.44 18.67
C LYS A 54 -22.50 -4.41 19.68
N GLU A 55 -21.65 -3.85 20.52
CA GLU A 55 -20.92 -4.49 21.63
C GLU A 55 -19.63 -5.23 21.28
N PHE A 56 -18.55 -4.46 21.02
CA PHE A 56 -17.21 -4.90 21.40
C PHE A 56 -16.30 -3.71 21.75
N GLU A 57 -16.70 -2.93 22.75
CA GLU A 57 -15.80 -2.03 23.48
C GLU A 57 -15.74 -2.51 24.94
N ARG A 58 -14.65 -3.17 25.32
CA ARG A 58 -14.02 -2.98 26.64
C ARG A 58 -12.75 -3.81 26.80
N SER A 59 -11.78 -3.13 27.40
CA SER A 59 -10.57 -3.61 28.07
C SER A 59 -9.32 -3.87 27.20
N SER A 60 -8.61 -2.78 26.89
CA SER A 60 -7.14 -2.77 26.73
C SER A 60 -6.46 -2.26 28.01
N PRO A 61 -5.28 -2.78 28.40
CA PRO A 61 -4.50 -2.23 29.49
C PRO A 61 -3.69 -1.00 29.04
N ALA A 62 -4.17 0.17 29.48
CA ALA A 62 -3.53 1.47 29.68
C ALA A 62 -2.59 2.01 28.58
N ALA A 63 -3.18 2.67 27.58
CA ALA A 63 -2.61 3.89 27.04
C ALA A 63 -2.35 4.87 28.20
N ASP A 64 -1.20 5.57 28.17
CA ASP A 64 -0.97 6.69 29.10
C ASP A 64 -2.14 7.67 28.97
N PRO A 65 -2.94 7.89 30.03
CA PRO A 65 -4.12 8.75 29.98
C PRO A 65 -3.82 10.19 29.56
N GLN A 66 -2.54 10.59 29.55
CA GLN A 66 -2.13 11.94 29.20
C GLN A 66 -2.05 12.21 27.69
N HIS A 67 -1.98 11.17 26.83
CA HIS A 67 -1.66 11.34 25.40
C HIS A 67 -2.74 10.82 24.43
N ILE A 68 -3.93 10.43 24.94
CA ILE A 68 -4.96 9.71 24.16
C ILE A 68 -5.50 10.50 22.94
N ASP A 69 -5.40 11.84 22.97
CA ASP A 69 -5.94 12.74 21.95
C ASP A 69 -4.88 13.44 21.08
N GLU A 70 -3.62 13.01 21.16
CA GLU A 70 -2.53 13.59 20.35
C GLU A 70 -2.45 12.90 18.98
N THR A 71 -2.40 13.69 17.90
CA THR A 71 -2.29 13.18 16.52
C THR A 71 -1.17 13.89 15.79
N TYR A 72 -0.42 13.16 14.95
CA TYR A 72 0.54 13.79 14.05
C TYR A 72 -0.15 14.26 12.77
N LEU A 73 0.15 15.48 12.32
CA LEU A 73 -0.24 15.98 11.02
C LEU A 73 0.99 16.06 10.12
N ALA A 74 0.97 15.30 9.03
CA ALA A 74 1.91 15.45 7.94
C ALA A 74 1.35 16.41 6.88
N LEU A 75 2.17 17.36 6.44
CA LEU A 75 1.89 18.21 5.28
C LEU A 75 2.89 17.83 4.18
N VAL A 76 2.38 17.50 2.99
CA VAL A 76 3.21 17.03 1.87
C VAL A 76 3.02 17.96 0.67
N ASN A 77 4.07 18.74 0.35
CA ASN A 77 4.08 19.62 -0.81
C ASN A 77 4.61 18.88 -2.05
N GLY A 78 3.71 18.21 -2.77
CA GLY A 78 4.00 17.60 -4.07
C GLY A 78 3.78 18.55 -5.25
N SER A 79 3.80 19.86 -5.03
CA SER A 79 3.53 20.88 -6.05
C SER A 79 4.78 21.71 -6.37
N PRO A 80 4.87 22.36 -7.54
CA PRO A 80 5.98 23.24 -7.87
C PRO A 80 5.91 24.60 -7.14
N TYR A 81 4.91 24.80 -6.29
CA TYR A 81 4.64 26.08 -5.63
C TYR A 81 5.16 26.10 -4.20
N ILE A 82 5.65 27.26 -3.76
CA ILE A 82 6.01 27.48 -2.36
C ILE A 82 4.74 27.71 -1.57
N TRP A 83 4.52 26.92 -0.52
CA TRP A 83 3.43 27.16 0.42
C TRP A 83 3.89 28.18 1.44
N ALA A 84 3.37 29.40 1.35
CA ALA A 84 3.72 30.50 2.25
C ALA A 84 2.63 30.69 3.31
N LYS A 85 3.01 30.61 4.59
CA LYS A 85 2.11 30.86 5.71
C LYS A 85 1.62 32.30 5.68
N THR A 86 0.32 32.51 5.53
CA THR A 86 -0.33 33.84 5.45
C THR A 86 -1.13 34.17 6.70
N TYR A 87 -1.57 33.15 7.43
CA TYR A 87 -2.34 33.29 8.65
C TYR A 87 -1.98 32.17 9.61
N ILE A 88 -1.97 32.48 10.90
CA ILE A 88 -1.88 31.49 11.97
C ILE A 88 -2.60 32.02 13.21
N HIS A 89 -3.29 31.13 13.89
CA HIS A 89 -3.93 31.43 15.17
C HIS A 89 -3.98 30.17 16.02
N GLN A 90 -3.85 30.34 17.33
CA GLN A 90 -3.85 29.24 18.28
C GLN A 90 -4.55 29.64 19.58
N TYR A 91 -5.26 28.69 20.17
CA TYR A 91 -5.83 28.78 21.50
C TYR A 91 -5.54 27.47 22.24
N GLN A 92 -4.78 27.57 23.34
CA GLN A 92 -4.30 26.42 24.13
C GLN A 92 -3.50 25.38 23.31
N MET A 93 -2.77 25.82 22.28
CA MET A 93 -1.93 24.98 21.42
C MET A 93 -0.52 25.58 21.38
N PRO A 94 0.31 25.38 22.43
CA PRO A 94 1.46 26.24 22.71
C PRO A 94 2.58 26.13 21.66
N GLN A 95 2.70 24.99 20.99
CA GLN A 95 3.72 24.75 19.96
C GLN A 95 3.25 25.05 18.53
N TRP A 96 1.96 25.31 18.30
CA TRP A 96 1.39 25.38 16.95
C TRP A 96 2.05 26.42 16.06
N GLU A 97 2.30 27.62 16.56
CA GLU A 97 2.96 28.69 15.81
C GLU A 97 4.42 28.38 15.49
N GLN A 98 5.13 27.74 16.43
CA GLN A 98 6.53 27.37 16.28
C GLN A 98 6.70 26.20 15.30
N ASP A 99 5.82 25.20 15.37
CA ASP A 99 5.90 23.98 14.57
C ASP A 99 5.44 24.19 13.12
N MET A 100 4.61 25.21 12.87
CA MET A 100 4.15 25.57 11.52
C MET A 100 5.15 26.52 10.84
N PRO A 101 5.97 26.07 9.88
CA PRO A 101 7.00 26.90 9.27
C PRO A 101 6.40 28.01 8.41
N GLN A 102 7.18 29.08 8.19
CA GLN A 102 6.78 30.18 7.32
C GLN A 102 6.65 29.74 5.84
N PHE A 103 7.46 28.76 5.42
CA PHE A 103 7.47 28.22 4.07
C PHE A 103 7.55 26.70 4.12
N ILE A 104 6.86 26.04 3.19
CA ILE A 104 7.08 24.63 2.83
C ILE A 104 7.38 24.62 1.33
N TYR A 105 8.60 24.25 0.97
CA TYR A 105 9.10 24.34 -0.41
C TYR A 105 8.62 23.15 -1.26
N PRO A 106 8.67 23.26 -2.60
CA PRO A 106 8.37 22.16 -3.50
C PRO A 106 9.14 20.89 -3.14
N GLY A 107 8.42 19.78 -3.03
CA GLY A 107 8.98 18.48 -2.66
C GLY A 107 9.17 18.24 -1.17
N GLU A 108 9.04 19.27 -0.32
CA GLU A 108 9.18 19.10 1.13
C GLU A 108 7.95 18.42 1.75
N SER A 109 8.19 17.82 2.92
CA SER A 109 7.15 17.43 3.84
C SER A 109 7.56 17.83 5.25
N ILE A 110 6.58 18.14 6.09
CA ILE A 110 6.78 18.33 7.52
C ILE A 110 5.81 17.43 8.29
N SER A 111 6.18 17.07 9.52
CA SER A 111 5.36 16.31 10.45
C SER A 111 5.29 17.04 11.79
N ILE A 112 4.08 17.34 12.25
CA ILE A 112 3.82 18.16 13.43
C ILE A 112 2.95 17.38 14.40
N LEU A 113 3.29 17.42 15.69
CA LEU A 113 2.42 16.89 16.73
C LEU A 113 1.34 17.91 17.07
N ILE A 114 0.07 17.54 16.90
CA ILE A 114 -1.04 18.35 17.38
C ILE A 114 -1.20 18.12 18.88
N GLN A 115 -0.62 19.02 19.67
CA GLN A 115 -0.58 18.92 21.12
C GLN A 115 -1.27 20.11 21.80
N PRO A 116 -2.48 19.92 22.34
CA PRO A 116 -3.10 20.86 23.27
C PRO A 116 -2.31 21.02 24.58
N THR A 117 -2.50 22.14 25.28
CA THR A 117 -1.87 22.34 26.60
C THR A 117 -2.45 21.37 27.64
N HIS A 118 -1.63 20.44 28.12
CA HIS A 118 -1.95 19.56 29.25
C HIS A 118 -1.66 20.25 30.60
N GLY A 119 -2.48 21.25 30.97
CA GLY A 119 -2.40 21.96 32.26
C GLY A 119 -3.65 21.76 33.13
N ALA A 120 -3.76 22.47 34.26
CA ALA A 120 -4.95 22.47 35.12
C ALA A 120 -6.22 23.10 34.48
N GLY A 121 -6.16 23.46 33.19
CA GLY A 121 -7.25 24.04 32.41
C GLY A 121 -8.06 22.98 31.66
N ASN A 122 -9.27 23.35 31.26
CA ASN A 122 -10.12 22.53 30.39
C ASN A 122 -9.58 22.60 28.95
N TRP A 123 -9.02 21.50 28.44
CA TRP A 123 -8.49 21.37 27.06
C TRP A 123 -9.60 21.02 26.05
N ALA A 124 -10.83 20.80 26.52
CA ALA A 124 -12.00 20.51 25.67
C ALA A 124 -12.46 21.71 24.84
N ASP A 125 -11.72 22.83 24.80
CA ASP A 125 -11.98 23.96 23.90
C ASP A 125 -10.73 24.44 23.15
N SER A 126 -9.66 23.65 23.12
CA SER A 126 -8.46 23.95 22.34
C SER A 126 -8.76 24.01 20.83
N ALA A 127 -8.10 24.94 20.14
CA ALA A 127 -8.29 25.12 18.70
C ALA A 127 -7.05 25.78 18.09
N ALA A 128 -6.78 25.46 16.82
CA ALA A 128 -5.73 26.13 16.07
C ALA A 128 -6.04 26.14 14.57
N GLU A 129 -5.54 27.16 13.89
CA GLU A 129 -5.74 27.37 12.47
C GLU A 129 -4.44 27.86 11.84
N VAL A 130 -4.17 27.44 10.60
CA VAL A 130 -3.07 27.96 9.78
C VAL A 130 -3.49 27.99 8.32
N GLU A 131 -3.17 29.07 7.61
CA GLU A 131 -3.41 29.18 6.17
C GLU A 131 -2.08 29.27 5.41
N TYR A 132 -1.98 28.50 4.35
CA TYR A 132 -0.88 28.54 3.39
C TYR A 132 -1.39 28.96 2.02
N ALA A 133 -0.80 30.02 1.45
CA ALA A 133 -1.02 30.42 0.06
C ALA A 133 0.05 29.81 -0.86
N LEU A 134 -0.36 29.39 -2.05
CA LEU A 134 0.52 28.79 -3.05
C LEU A 134 1.15 29.89 -3.90
N ARG A 135 2.41 30.22 -3.65
CA ARG A 135 3.14 31.23 -4.43
C ARG A 135 3.57 30.68 -5.79
N GLY A 136 3.33 31.45 -6.84
CA GLY A 136 3.65 31.10 -8.22
C GLY A 136 2.47 30.56 -9.02
N THR A 137 1.29 30.48 -8.41
CA THR A 137 0.01 30.24 -9.12
C THR A 137 -0.42 31.49 -9.89
N SER A 138 -1.15 31.30 -10.99
CA SER A 138 -1.67 32.39 -11.82
C SER A 138 -2.83 33.13 -11.15
N GLU A 139 -3.68 32.39 -10.45
CA GLU A 139 -4.76 32.91 -9.62
C GLU A 139 -4.51 32.64 -8.13
N PRO A 140 -5.05 33.47 -7.21
CA PRO A 140 -4.88 33.25 -5.77
C PRO A 140 -5.45 31.90 -5.31
N MET A 141 -4.58 31.03 -4.80
CA MET A 141 -4.94 29.73 -4.24
C MET A 141 -4.36 29.56 -2.85
N SER A 142 -5.16 29.07 -1.91
CA SER A 142 -4.71 28.75 -0.56
C SER A 142 -5.52 27.60 0.05
N PHE A 143 -5.03 27.05 1.15
CA PHE A 143 -5.79 26.13 1.99
C PHE A 143 -5.59 26.48 3.45
N MET A 144 -6.61 26.22 4.26
CA MET A 144 -6.58 26.44 5.70
C MET A 144 -6.75 25.13 6.44
N ILE A 145 -5.78 24.80 7.29
CA ILE A 145 -5.87 23.68 8.21
C ILE A 145 -6.53 24.18 9.49
N LYS A 146 -7.48 23.41 10.03
CA LYS A 146 -8.15 23.70 11.30
C LYS A 146 -8.18 22.47 12.20
N PHE A 147 -7.72 22.67 13.42
CA PHE A 147 -7.93 21.76 14.54
C PHE A 147 -8.92 22.39 15.52
N ASN A 148 -9.86 21.57 16.01
CA ASN A 148 -10.78 21.97 17.05
C ASN A 148 -11.06 20.78 17.96
N ASN A 149 -11.07 21.02 19.27
CA ASN A 149 -11.37 20.02 20.29
C ASN A 149 -12.66 20.33 21.06
N LYS A 150 -13.45 21.30 20.61
CA LYS A 150 -14.69 21.72 21.25
C LYS A 150 -15.88 20.89 20.78
N GLY A 151 -16.39 20.05 21.67
CA GLY A 151 -17.52 19.16 21.38
C GLY A 151 -17.05 17.93 20.62
N SER A 152 -17.21 17.91 19.30
CA SER A 152 -16.69 16.84 18.44
C SER A 152 -15.35 17.25 17.86
N SER A 153 -14.28 16.63 18.32
CA SER A 153 -12.94 16.95 17.87
C SER A 153 -12.78 16.70 16.38
N PHE A 154 -12.11 17.59 15.66
CA PHE A 154 -11.81 17.43 14.24
C PHE A 154 -10.46 18.02 13.85
N LEU A 155 -9.92 17.46 12.78
CA LEU A 155 -8.80 18.01 12.03
C LEU A 155 -9.21 18.04 10.56
N LYS A 156 -9.25 19.22 9.96
CA LYS A 156 -9.76 19.40 8.60
C LYS A 156 -8.95 20.40 7.79
N VAL A 157 -9.10 20.34 6.47
CA VAL A 157 -8.56 21.31 5.52
C VAL A 157 -9.69 21.94 4.73
N GLU A 158 -9.68 23.26 4.61
CA GLU A 158 -10.63 24.04 3.83
C GLU A 158 -9.91 24.65 2.62
N TYR A 159 -10.43 24.41 1.42
CA TYR A 159 -9.91 25.03 0.20
C TYR A 159 -10.35 26.49 0.12
N ARG A 160 -9.45 27.35 -0.38
CA ARG A 160 -9.66 28.80 -0.46
C ARG A 160 -9.17 29.36 -1.79
N GLY A 161 -9.76 30.49 -2.18
CA GLY A 161 -9.53 31.10 -3.48
C GLY A 161 -9.92 30.14 -4.60
N GLU A 162 -9.04 30.03 -5.60
CA GLU A 162 -9.26 29.22 -6.79
C GLU A 162 -8.81 27.76 -6.63
N LEU A 163 -8.33 27.36 -5.44
CA LEU A 163 -7.86 25.99 -5.20
C LEU A 163 -9.00 24.98 -5.39
N ALA A 164 -8.79 24.07 -6.32
CA ALA A 164 -9.60 22.88 -6.56
C ALA A 164 -8.65 21.73 -6.94
N SER A 165 -9.12 20.50 -6.85
CA SER A 165 -8.35 19.33 -7.25
C SER A 165 -9.26 18.32 -7.94
N ILE A 166 -8.66 17.27 -8.49
CA ILE A 166 -9.42 16.17 -9.05
C ILE A 166 -10.37 15.63 -7.97
N ASN A 167 -11.67 15.57 -8.30
CA ASN A 167 -12.78 15.17 -7.42
C ASN A 167 -13.18 16.17 -6.32
N ASN A 168 -12.53 17.32 -6.20
CA ASN A 168 -12.81 18.28 -5.12
C ASN A 168 -12.97 19.71 -5.65
N ALA A 169 -14.17 20.26 -5.45
CA ALA A 169 -14.52 21.60 -5.90
C ALA A 169 -13.88 22.70 -5.04
N LYS A 170 -13.86 23.93 -5.57
CA LYS A 170 -13.45 25.12 -4.80
C LYS A 170 -14.27 25.26 -3.52
N GLY A 171 -13.61 25.63 -2.43
CA GLY A 171 -14.27 25.80 -1.13
C GLY A 171 -14.64 24.49 -0.42
N SER A 172 -14.18 23.34 -0.92
CA SER A 172 -14.38 22.05 -0.27
C SER A 172 -13.71 21.98 1.10
N VAL A 173 -14.23 21.09 1.95
CA VAL A 173 -13.73 20.84 3.30
C VAL A 173 -13.48 19.35 3.46
N HIS A 174 -12.25 19.01 3.81
CA HIS A 174 -11.77 17.63 3.89
C HIS A 174 -11.44 17.29 5.33
N ASN A 175 -12.06 16.26 5.89
CA ASN A 175 -11.76 15.78 7.23
C ASN A 175 -10.55 14.84 7.18
N LEU A 176 -9.44 15.24 7.80
CA LEU A 176 -8.24 14.41 7.88
C LEU A 176 -8.34 13.36 9.00
N GLY A 177 -9.28 13.53 9.92
CA GLY A 177 -9.46 12.71 11.11
C GLY A 177 -8.44 13.02 12.21
N ILE A 178 -8.85 12.83 13.46
CA ILE A 178 -7.95 12.79 14.61
C ILE A 178 -7.67 11.32 14.91
N ASN A 179 -6.40 10.95 14.82
CA ASN A 179 -5.96 9.60 15.06
C ASN A 179 -5.27 9.52 16.42
N MET A 180 -5.79 8.68 17.32
CA MET A 180 -5.24 8.46 18.66
C MET A 180 -3.75 8.18 18.61
N TYR A 181 -2.98 8.78 19.54
CA TYR A 181 -1.55 8.58 19.64
C TYR A 181 -1.18 7.09 19.69
N PRO A 182 -0.13 6.65 18.97
CA PRO A 182 0.82 7.44 18.17
C PRO A 182 0.38 7.60 16.69
N GLY A 183 -0.91 7.77 16.40
CA GLY A 183 -1.44 7.88 15.04
C GLY A 183 -1.10 9.18 14.31
N GLY A 184 -1.15 9.15 12.98
CA GLY A 184 -1.03 10.34 12.15
C GLY A 184 -2.06 10.43 11.02
N SER A 185 -2.27 11.66 10.58
CA SER A 185 -3.10 12.13 9.47
C SER A 185 -2.23 12.93 8.51
N ALA A 186 -2.63 13.02 7.24
CA ALA A 186 -1.90 13.80 6.24
C ALA A 186 -2.81 14.66 5.38
N PHE A 187 -2.34 15.88 5.09
CA PHE A 187 -2.78 16.65 3.95
C PHE A 187 -1.72 16.59 2.85
N ILE A 188 -2.15 16.15 1.68
CA ILE A 188 -1.28 16.00 0.51
C ILE A 188 -1.86 16.89 -0.57
N LEU A 189 -1.01 17.72 -1.18
CA LEU A 189 -1.38 18.49 -2.36
C LEU A 189 -0.24 18.37 -3.37
N ALA A 190 -0.55 17.74 -4.50
CA ALA A 190 0.40 17.38 -5.53
C ALA A 190 -0.09 17.82 -6.92
N GLY A 191 0.84 18.03 -7.85
CA GLY A 191 0.52 18.50 -9.20
C GLY A 191 0.58 20.02 -9.35
N LYS A 192 0.03 20.51 -10.46
CA LYS A 192 0.08 21.92 -10.88
C LYS A 192 -1.33 22.51 -10.97
N GLU A 193 -1.39 23.83 -11.13
CA GLU A 193 -2.64 24.56 -11.34
C GLU A 193 -3.50 23.91 -12.44
N GLY A 194 -4.77 23.65 -12.12
CA GLY A 194 -5.73 22.96 -12.98
C GLY A 194 -5.74 21.43 -12.87
N GLU A 195 -4.69 20.82 -12.29
CA GLU A 195 -4.51 19.35 -12.25
C GLU A 195 -4.02 18.87 -10.87
N PHE A 196 -4.46 19.51 -9.79
CA PHE A 196 -4.06 19.09 -8.44
C PHE A 196 -4.66 17.73 -8.05
N ILE A 197 -3.90 16.98 -7.26
CA ILE A 197 -4.31 15.76 -6.54
C ILE A 197 -4.24 16.05 -5.05
N THR A 198 -5.26 15.62 -4.31
CA THR A 198 -5.32 15.78 -2.85
C THR A 198 -6.01 14.59 -2.17
N ASN A 199 -6.29 14.73 -0.87
CA ASN A 199 -7.22 13.87 -0.12
C ASN A 199 -8.60 13.75 -0.81
N ASP A 200 -9.34 12.69 -0.50
CA ASP A 200 -10.62 12.36 -1.19
C ASP A 200 -10.52 12.21 -2.73
N PRO A 201 -9.46 11.58 -3.29
CA PRO A 201 -9.42 11.39 -4.73
C PRO A 201 -10.43 10.31 -5.19
N PRO A 202 -10.72 10.22 -6.51
CA PRO A 202 -11.70 9.27 -7.05
C PRO A 202 -11.47 7.82 -6.60
N ILE A 203 -12.53 7.02 -6.55
CA ILE A 203 -12.42 5.57 -6.28
C ILE A 203 -11.65 4.86 -7.39
N GLY A 204 -12.03 5.10 -8.66
CA GLY A 204 -11.33 4.64 -9.86
C GLY A 204 -10.09 5.48 -10.18
N TRP A 205 -9.13 5.48 -9.26
CA TRP A 205 -7.97 6.37 -9.36
C TRP A 205 -6.99 5.95 -10.46
N MET A 206 -6.89 4.66 -10.80
CA MET A 206 -5.98 4.21 -11.85
C MET A 206 -6.46 4.72 -13.20
N GLN A 207 -7.76 4.62 -13.50
CA GLN A 207 -8.36 5.22 -14.70
C GLN A 207 -8.22 6.74 -14.74
N THR A 208 -8.33 7.39 -13.58
CA THR A 208 -8.15 8.85 -13.47
C THR A 208 -6.73 9.28 -13.88
N LEU A 209 -5.71 8.52 -13.48
CA LEU A 209 -4.30 8.80 -13.82
C LEU A 209 -3.84 8.11 -15.11
N LEU A 210 -4.66 7.26 -15.72
CA LEU A 210 -4.30 6.46 -16.89
C LEU A 210 -3.70 7.30 -18.03
N PRO A 211 -4.22 8.49 -18.42
CA PRO A 211 -3.61 9.28 -19.49
C PRO A 211 -2.12 9.60 -19.29
N GLN A 212 -1.65 9.59 -18.04
CA GLN A 212 -0.26 9.89 -17.67
C GLN A 212 0.56 8.62 -17.39
N LEU A 213 -0.11 7.51 -17.07
CA LEU A 213 0.49 6.24 -16.66
C LEU A 213 0.36 5.14 -17.71
N GLU A 214 -0.41 5.34 -18.78
CA GLU A 214 -0.75 4.33 -19.78
C GLU A 214 0.49 3.61 -20.29
N LYS A 215 1.54 4.37 -20.63
CA LYS A 215 2.80 3.86 -21.19
C LYS A 215 3.85 3.52 -20.14
N LYS A 216 3.49 3.55 -18.86
CA LYS A 216 4.41 3.23 -17.77
C LYS A 216 4.34 1.73 -17.49
N PRO A 217 5.48 1.03 -17.46
CA PRO A 217 5.52 -0.36 -17.03
C PRO A 217 4.91 -0.55 -15.65
N LEU A 218 4.24 -1.67 -15.40
CA LEU A 218 3.62 -1.97 -14.10
C LEU A 218 4.64 -1.92 -12.95
N ARG A 219 5.90 -2.30 -13.18
CA ARG A 219 7.03 -2.18 -12.23
C ARG A 219 7.49 -0.76 -11.95
N GLU A 220 6.95 0.24 -12.62
CA GLU A 220 7.17 1.66 -12.33
C GLU A 220 5.98 2.26 -11.60
N ILE A 221 4.82 1.58 -11.59
CA ILE A 221 3.63 2.08 -10.89
C ILE A 221 3.75 1.81 -9.39
N VAL A 222 3.36 2.80 -8.59
CA VAL A 222 3.17 2.66 -7.14
C VAL A 222 1.75 2.17 -6.88
N LEU A 223 1.60 1.07 -6.14
CA LEU A 223 0.32 0.48 -5.76
C LEU A 223 0.22 0.34 -4.23
N PRO A 224 -0.95 0.63 -3.64
CA PRO A 224 -1.18 0.35 -2.23
C PRO A 224 -1.60 -1.10 -2.02
N ARG A 225 -1.03 -1.73 -0.98
CA ARG A 225 -1.23 -3.13 -0.59
C ARG A 225 -1.80 -3.21 0.83
N SER A 226 -2.78 -4.08 1.05
CA SER A 226 -3.22 -4.40 2.42
C SER A 226 -2.66 -5.74 2.87
N HIS A 227 -2.03 -5.76 4.05
CA HIS A 227 -1.47 -6.97 4.64
C HIS A 227 -2.58 -7.80 5.31
N HIS A 228 -2.60 -9.11 5.02
CA HIS A 228 -3.72 -10.02 5.32
C HIS A 228 -5.07 -9.37 5.04
N SER A 229 -5.36 -9.10 3.76
CA SER A 229 -6.50 -8.28 3.34
C SER A 229 -7.82 -8.78 3.89
N GLY A 230 -7.94 -10.12 4.10
CA GLY A 230 -9.08 -10.89 4.60
C GLY A 230 -9.40 -10.81 6.11
N LEU A 231 -8.56 -10.17 6.93
CA LEU A 231 -8.70 -10.16 8.39
C LEU A 231 -9.36 -8.90 8.93
N TRP A 232 -10.62 -8.71 8.56
CA TRP A 232 -11.49 -7.66 9.09
C TRP A 232 -12.73 -8.24 9.77
N GLY A 233 -13.11 -7.69 10.93
CA GLY A 233 -14.43 -7.83 11.57
C GLY A 233 -14.90 -9.20 12.06
N HIS A 234 -14.79 -10.27 11.27
CA HIS A 234 -15.36 -11.59 11.53
C HIS A 234 -14.28 -12.63 11.77
N PHE A 235 -14.13 -13.03 13.02
CA PHE A 235 -13.01 -13.87 13.45
C PHE A 235 -13.48 -15.17 14.09
N LYS A 236 -12.95 -16.29 13.59
CA LYS A 236 -12.98 -17.56 14.33
C LYS A 236 -11.60 -17.83 14.88
N LYS A 237 -11.50 -17.90 16.21
CA LYS A 237 -10.24 -18.13 16.92
C LYS A 237 -9.90 -19.61 16.95
N VAL A 238 -8.61 -19.92 16.85
CA VAL A 238 -8.04 -21.25 17.03
C VAL A 238 -6.93 -21.18 18.06
N GLY A 239 -6.98 -22.07 19.05
CA GLY A 239 -6.02 -22.10 20.15
C GLY A 239 -6.07 -20.81 20.99
N LEU A 240 -4.89 -20.26 21.27
CA LEU A 240 -4.69 -19.04 22.09
C LEU A 240 -4.74 -17.74 21.29
N ALA A 241 -5.00 -17.79 19.99
CA ALA A 241 -5.04 -16.58 19.18
C ALA A 241 -6.27 -15.72 19.52
N THR A 242 -6.09 -14.41 19.41
CA THR A 242 -7.10 -13.39 19.65
C THR A 242 -7.05 -12.37 18.51
N PRO A 243 -8.12 -11.58 18.30
CA PRO A 243 -8.05 -10.48 17.35
C PRO A 243 -6.85 -9.56 17.63
N ALA A 244 -6.48 -9.34 18.90
CA ALA A 244 -5.35 -8.50 19.24
C ALA A 244 -3.99 -8.98 18.67
N ASN A 245 -3.76 -10.27 18.46
CA ASN A 245 -2.50 -10.78 17.87
C ASN A 245 -2.63 -11.32 16.45
N ALA A 246 -3.79 -11.15 15.80
CA ALA A 246 -3.97 -11.70 14.46
C ALA A 246 -4.75 -10.78 13.52
N GLN A 247 -5.66 -9.94 14.02
CA GLN A 247 -6.40 -8.99 13.20
C GLN A 247 -5.46 -7.90 12.68
N THR A 248 -5.38 -7.78 11.36
CA THR A 248 -4.58 -6.75 10.67
C THR A 248 -5.43 -5.60 10.14
N GLN A 249 -6.70 -5.84 9.81
CA GLN A 249 -7.58 -4.84 9.19
C GLN A 249 -8.80 -4.54 10.07
N THR A 250 -9.27 -3.29 10.09
CA THR A 250 -10.50 -2.89 10.81
C THR A 250 -11.66 -2.55 9.88
N VAL A 251 -11.37 -2.31 8.60
CA VAL A 251 -12.37 -1.99 7.57
C VAL A 251 -12.51 -3.15 6.59
N GLN A 252 -13.71 -3.27 6.02
CA GLN A 252 -14.04 -4.33 5.08
C GLN A 252 -13.33 -4.13 3.73
N LEU A 253 -13.22 -5.19 2.93
CA LEU A 253 -12.46 -5.15 1.68
C LEU A 253 -12.99 -4.11 0.68
N ASN A 254 -14.30 -3.84 0.65
CA ASN A 254 -14.88 -2.79 -0.18
C ASN A 254 -14.32 -1.40 0.20
N ASP A 255 -14.16 -1.11 1.50
CA ASP A 255 -13.60 0.15 1.99
C ASP A 255 -12.09 0.21 1.75
N GLN A 256 -11.40 -0.94 1.83
CA GLN A 256 -9.98 -1.05 1.46
C GLN A 256 -9.77 -0.69 -0.02
N LEU A 257 -10.55 -1.28 -0.94
CA LEU A 257 -10.47 -1.03 -2.38
C LEU A 257 -10.94 0.39 -2.75
N GLY A 258 -12.01 0.86 -2.10
CA GLY A 258 -12.65 2.14 -2.35
C GLY A 258 -11.87 3.33 -1.78
N ASP A 259 -12.08 3.61 -0.50
CA ASP A 259 -11.46 4.74 0.19
C ASP A 259 -9.96 4.54 0.38
N GLY A 260 -9.56 3.34 0.83
CA GLY A 260 -8.14 3.00 1.02
C GLY A 260 -7.34 2.97 -0.27
N GLY A 261 -8.00 2.81 -1.41
CA GLY A 261 -7.40 2.77 -2.75
C GLY A 261 -6.60 1.51 -3.05
N ILE A 262 -6.68 0.47 -2.20
CA ILE A 262 -5.92 -0.79 -2.29
C ILE A 262 -6.09 -1.41 -3.69
N ARG A 263 -4.97 -1.86 -4.28
CA ARG A 263 -4.95 -2.59 -5.56
C ARG A 263 -4.16 -3.91 -5.48
N VAL A 264 -3.49 -4.17 -4.36
CA VAL A 264 -2.79 -5.44 -4.09
C VAL A 264 -3.32 -6.04 -2.79
N LEU A 265 -3.77 -7.29 -2.86
CA LEU A 265 -4.39 -8.02 -1.76
C LEU A 265 -3.49 -9.15 -1.28
N ASP A 266 -2.99 -9.07 -0.04
CA ASP A 266 -2.30 -10.18 0.61
C ASP A 266 -3.33 -11.21 1.08
N PHE A 267 -3.30 -12.41 0.49
CA PHE A 267 -4.19 -13.50 0.86
C PHE A 267 -3.41 -14.71 1.33
N ARG A 268 -3.74 -15.22 2.52
CA ARG A 268 -3.11 -16.40 3.12
C ARG A 268 -4.18 -17.48 3.32
N PRO A 269 -4.10 -18.61 2.60
CA PRO A 269 -5.21 -19.55 2.50
C PRO A 269 -5.32 -20.52 3.68
N LEU A 270 -6.52 -20.65 4.25
CA LEU A 270 -6.93 -21.76 5.11
C LEU A 270 -8.00 -22.58 4.41
N ARG A 271 -7.70 -23.86 4.14
CA ARG A 271 -8.69 -24.83 3.71
C ARG A 271 -9.60 -25.20 4.88
N THR A 272 -10.90 -25.10 4.67
CA THR A 272 -11.95 -25.56 5.59
C THR A 272 -12.94 -26.47 4.85
N LYS A 273 -13.85 -27.12 5.58
CA LYS A 273 -14.99 -27.85 4.97
C LYS A 273 -15.85 -27.01 4.00
N ASP A 274 -15.90 -25.69 4.18
CA ASP A 274 -16.82 -24.79 3.45
C ASP A 274 -16.12 -24.03 2.30
N GLY A 275 -14.83 -24.33 2.02
CA GLY A 275 -14.02 -23.56 1.06
C GLY A 275 -12.76 -22.98 1.69
N TYR A 276 -12.18 -21.97 1.04
CA TYR A 276 -11.02 -21.25 1.53
C TYR A 276 -11.39 -20.01 2.34
N ARG A 277 -10.56 -19.67 3.32
CA ARG A 277 -10.65 -18.45 4.13
C ARG A 277 -9.27 -17.83 4.30
N GLU A 278 -9.24 -16.55 4.62
CA GLU A 278 -8.02 -15.91 5.09
C GLU A 278 -7.61 -16.45 6.47
N ILE A 279 -6.31 -16.56 6.74
CA ILE A 279 -5.78 -16.96 8.03
C ILE A 279 -4.52 -16.18 8.40
N HIS A 280 -4.43 -15.80 9.67
CA HIS A 280 -3.17 -15.43 10.29
C HIS A 280 -2.95 -16.31 11.49
N GLY A 281 -1.92 -17.14 11.43
CA GLY A 281 -1.61 -18.10 12.48
C GLY A 281 -0.29 -18.79 12.27
N THR A 282 0.15 -19.46 13.32
CA THR A 282 1.41 -20.19 13.37
C THR A 282 1.29 -21.40 14.28
N ARG A 283 2.23 -22.34 14.17
CA ARG A 283 2.34 -23.45 15.12
C ARG A 283 3.27 -23.08 16.27
N ILE A 284 2.79 -23.25 17.50
CA ILE A 284 3.56 -23.08 18.74
C ILE A 284 3.44 -24.38 19.52
N LEU A 285 4.57 -24.99 19.88
CA LEU A 285 4.60 -26.31 20.54
C LEU A 285 3.76 -27.36 19.77
N ASP A 286 3.89 -27.37 18.45
CA ASP A 286 3.13 -28.22 17.51
C ASP A 286 1.61 -28.06 17.55
N LEU A 287 1.06 -27.04 18.21
CA LEU A 287 -0.35 -26.69 18.14
C LEU A 287 -0.54 -25.47 17.27
N PHE A 288 -1.61 -25.43 16.47
CA PHE A 288 -1.91 -24.26 15.65
C PHE A 288 -2.65 -23.19 16.46
N HIS A 289 -2.16 -21.95 16.36
CA HIS A 289 -2.76 -20.77 16.96
C HIS A 289 -2.99 -19.75 15.85
N GLY A 290 -4.23 -19.34 15.62
CA GLY A 290 -4.53 -18.35 14.60
C GLY A 290 -5.97 -17.85 14.62
N VAL A 291 -6.22 -16.86 13.78
CA VAL A 291 -7.54 -16.32 13.54
C VAL A 291 -7.91 -16.49 12.08
N MET A 292 -9.05 -17.15 11.84
CA MET A 292 -9.66 -17.23 10.53
C MET A 292 -10.47 -15.97 10.25
N GLY A 293 -10.28 -15.41 9.06
CA GLY A 293 -11.01 -14.25 8.57
C GLY A 293 -12.13 -14.63 7.59
N THR A 294 -12.34 -13.71 6.65
CA THR A 294 -13.35 -13.78 5.60
C THR A 294 -13.10 -14.93 4.63
N SER A 295 -14.17 -15.46 4.03
CA SER A 295 -14.06 -16.50 2.99
C SER A 295 -13.52 -15.94 1.69
N LEU A 296 -12.73 -16.75 0.97
CA LEU A 296 -12.19 -16.36 -0.34
C LEU A 296 -13.33 -16.04 -1.31
N LYS A 297 -14.38 -16.86 -1.34
CA LYS A 297 -15.61 -16.57 -2.09
C LYS A 297 -16.18 -15.16 -1.84
N ASP A 298 -16.33 -14.74 -0.59
CA ASP A 298 -16.86 -13.40 -0.28
C ASP A 298 -15.88 -12.31 -0.74
N MET A 299 -14.57 -12.52 -0.55
CA MET A 299 -13.55 -11.58 -1.01
C MET A 299 -13.55 -11.45 -2.54
N ILE A 300 -13.68 -12.56 -3.28
CA ILE A 300 -13.82 -12.58 -4.74
C ILE A 300 -15.06 -11.81 -5.18
N GLN A 301 -16.20 -12.03 -4.52
CA GLN A 301 -17.44 -11.32 -4.83
C GLN A 301 -17.26 -9.81 -4.68
N ILE A 302 -16.63 -9.36 -3.58
CA ILE A 302 -16.34 -7.94 -3.36
C ILE A 302 -15.44 -7.36 -4.46
N VAL A 303 -14.41 -8.09 -4.89
CA VAL A 303 -13.52 -7.66 -5.98
C VAL A 303 -14.26 -7.57 -7.32
N ASN A 304 -15.09 -8.57 -7.64
CA ASN A 304 -15.91 -8.55 -8.86
C ASN A 304 -16.88 -7.37 -8.84
N ASP A 305 -17.59 -7.15 -7.73
CA ASP A 305 -18.51 -6.02 -7.57
C ASP A 305 -17.79 -4.66 -7.68
N PHE A 306 -16.60 -4.55 -7.08
CA PHE A 306 -15.76 -3.36 -7.21
C PHE A 306 -15.40 -3.07 -8.67
N ASN A 307 -14.94 -4.09 -9.42
CA ASN A 307 -14.56 -3.94 -10.82
C ASN A 307 -15.76 -3.61 -11.73
N ARG A 308 -16.96 -4.14 -11.44
CA ARG A 308 -18.17 -3.77 -12.18
C ARG A 308 -18.60 -2.32 -11.91
N GLN A 309 -18.41 -1.83 -10.68
CA GLN A 309 -18.72 -0.45 -10.30
C GLN A 309 -17.64 0.55 -10.75
N ASN A 310 -16.39 0.09 -10.87
CA ASN A 310 -15.23 0.90 -11.21
C ASN A 310 -14.42 0.18 -12.30
N PRO A 311 -14.94 0.12 -13.54
CA PRO A 311 -14.29 -0.60 -14.63
C PRO A 311 -12.96 0.07 -15.00
N GLY A 312 -11.96 -0.74 -15.36
CA GLY A 312 -10.63 -0.26 -15.73
C GLY A 312 -9.63 -0.18 -14.57
N GLU A 313 -9.90 -0.84 -13.44
CA GLU A 313 -8.94 -0.92 -12.35
C GLU A 313 -8.19 -2.26 -12.39
N LEU A 314 -6.92 -2.27 -11.94
CA LEU A 314 -6.09 -3.47 -11.83
C LEU A 314 -6.10 -3.97 -10.39
N ILE A 315 -6.48 -5.23 -10.17
CA ILE A 315 -6.41 -5.88 -8.86
C ILE A 315 -5.42 -7.04 -8.91
N ILE A 316 -4.49 -7.08 -7.96
CA ILE A 316 -3.51 -8.13 -7.82
C ILE A 316 -3.78 -8.90 -6.54
N TRP A 317 -4.02 -10.19 -6.64
CA TRP A 317 -4.02 -11.11 -5.51
C TRP A 317 -2.61 -11.66 -5.31
N ASP A 318 -2.01 -11.35 -4.16
CA ASP A 318 -0.71 -11.84 -3.74
C ASP A 318 -0.91 -12.98 -2.74
N VAL A 319 -0.88 -14.23 -3.24
CA VAL A 319 -1.22 -15.42 -2.46
C VAL A 319 0.02 -16.01 -1.78
N HIS A 320 0.08 -15.90 -0.47
CA HIS A 320 1.22 -16.35 0.35
C HIS A 320 1.10 -17.83 0.71
N GLY A 321 1.64 -18.67 -0.17
CA GLY A 321 1.54 -20.12 -0.05
C GLY A 321 2.32 -20.76 1.12
N SER A 322 3.38 -20.10 1.61
CA SER A 322 4.19 -20.58 2.74
C SER A 322 3.44 -20.55 4.07
N GLN A 323 2.30 -19.87 4.12
CA GLN A 323 1.41 -19.79 5.28
C GLN A 323 0.00 -20.33 4.97
N GLY A 324 -0.07 -21.28 4.03
CA GLY A 324 -1.30 -22.00 3.72
C GLY A 324 -1.53 -23.20 4.65
N TRP A 325 -2.74 -23.35 5.20
CA TRP A 325 -3.06 -24.38 6.21
C TRP A 325 -4.35 -25.13 5.90
N ASN A 326 -4.49 -26.37 6.38
CA ASN A 326 -5.73 -27.16 6.24
C ASN A 326 -6.35 -27.51 7.61
N ALA A 327 -7.48 -26.87 7.95
CA ALA A 327 -8.18 -27.06 9.22
C ALA A 327 -8.70 -28.50 9.42
N GLU A 328 -9.01 -29.21 8.33
CA GLU A 328 -9.52 -30.60 8.38
C GLU A 328 -8.39 -31.62 8.58
N ARG A 329 -7.13 -31.18 8.51
CA ARG A 329 -5.93 -32.01 8.70
C ARG A 329 -5.02 -31.41 9.76
N ASP A 330 -5.58 -31.09 10.92
CA ASP A 330 -4.86 -30.53 12.07
C ASP A 330 -3.95 -29.33 11.70
N TYR A 331 -4.38 -28.48 10.77
CA TYR A 331 -3.60 -27.33 10.29
C TYR A 331 -2.20 -27.73 9.80
N HIS A 332 -2.11 -28.84 9.07
CA HIS A 332 -0.94 -29.12 8.23
C HIS A 332 -0.91 -28.18 7.02
N ALA A 333 0.27 -28.04 6.41
CA ALA A 333 0.43 -27.29 5.18
C ALA A 333 -0.47 -27.86 4.07
N LEU A 334 -0.96 -26.99 3.18
CA LEU A 334 -1.77 -27.40 2.03
C LEU A 334 -1.01 -28.41 1.18
N ASP A 335 -1.64 -29.55 0.89
CA ASP A 335 -1.11 -30.49 -0.10
C ASP A 335 -1.56 -30.12 -1.52
N GLN A 336 -1.20 -30.94 -2.50
CA GLN A 336 -1.55 -30.69 -3.91
C GLN A 336 -3.07 -30.70 -4.14
N VAL A 337 -3.83 -31.57 -3.46
CA VAL A 337 -5.29 -31.63 -3.62
C VAL A 337 -5.93 -30.36 -3.09
N ASP A 338 -5.45 -29.89 -1.94
CA ASP A 338 -5.86 -28.60 -1.41
C ASP A 338 -5.53 -27.48 -2.40
N ARG A 339 -4.28 -27.35 -2.84
CA ARG A 339 -3.87 -26.27 -3.75
C ARG A 339 -4.64 -26.26 -5.08
N VAL A 340 -4.88 -27.43 -5.68
CA VAL A 340 -5.75 -27.54 -6.87
C VAL A 340 -7.16 -27.02 -6.58
N ALA A 341 -7.76 -27.38 -5.45
CA ALA A 341 -9.06 -26.84 -5.06
C ALA A 341 -9.05 -25.31 -4.84
N LEU A 342 -7.93 -24.75 -4.38
CA LEU A 342 -7.77 -23.30 -4.24
C LEU A 342 -7.73 -22.61 -5.61
N TYR A 343 -7.00 -23.20 -6.57
CA TYR A 343 -6.97 -22.69 -7.94
C TYR A 343 -8.36 -22.64 -8.56
N GLU A 344 -9.16 -23.70 -8.37
CA GLU A 344 -10.54 -23.77 -8.82
C GLU A 344 -11.43 -22.69 -8.18
N GLU A 345 -11.26 -22.37 -6.89
CA GLU A 345 -12.06 -21.30 -6.25
C GLU A 345 -11.74 -19.93 -6.85
N PHE A 346 -10.46 -19.67 -7.18
CA PHE A 346 -10.05 -18.44 -7.87
C PHE A 346 -10.60 -18.33 -9.30
N LYS A 347 -11.11 -19.41 -9.91
CA LYS A 347 -11.74 -19.33 -11.24
C LYS A 347 -13.01 -18.48 -11.25
N ALA A 348 -13.60 -18.19 -10.09
CA ALA A 348 -14.73 -17.29 -9.94
C ALA A 348 -14.38 -15.80 -10.07
N LEU A 349 -13.09 -15.42 -10.09
CA LEU A 349 -12.68 -14.03 -10.35
C LEU A 349 -13.04 -13.63 -11.79
N GLU A 350 -13.69 -12.49 -11.94
CA GLU A 350 -13.91 -11.89 -13.26
C GLU A 350 -12.65 -11.14 -13.72
N ASN A 351 -12.51 -10.93 -15.03
CA ASN A 351 -11.44 -10.13 -15.63
C ASN A 351 -10.01 -10.62 -15.34
N ARG A 352 -9.81 -11.91 -15.05
CA ARG A 352 -8.46 -12.47 -14.94
C ARG A 352 -7.72 -12.31 -16.26
N ILE A 353 -6.47 -11.86 -16.20
CA ILE A 353 -5.67 -11.65 -17.40
C ILE A 353 -5.25 -12.98 -18.02
N HIS A 354 -5.20 -13.04 -19.35
CA HIS A 354 -4.65 -14.18 -20.07
C HIS A 354 -3.30 -13.78 -20.67
N VAL A 355 -2.23 -14.40 -20.16
CA VAL A 355 -0.86 -14.09 -20.59
C VAL A 355 -0.39 -15.13 -21.59
N LEU A 356 -0.21 -14.71 -22.83
CA LEU A 356 0.32 -15.56 -23.90
C LEU A 356 1.86 -15.52 -23.88
N GLY A 357 2.48 -16.67 -23.66
CA GLY A 357 3.94 -16.87 -23.73
C GLY A 357 4.62 -17.18 -22.40
N GLU A 358 5.54 -18.15 -22.40
CA GLU A 358 6.38 -18.45 -21.24
C GLU A 358 7.64 -17.57 -21.20
N GLY A 359 8.15 -17.29 -20.01
CA GLY A 359 9.44 -16.59 -19.82
C GLY A 359 9.39 -15.05 -19.86
N TRP A 360 8.20 -14.46 -19.94
CA TRP A 360 8.02 -13.01 -19.92
C TRP A 360 7.86 -12.46 -18.50
N ASP A 361 8.37 -11.26 -18.31
CA ASP A 361 8.25 -10.52 -17.07
C ASP A 361 7.07 -9.54 -17.19
N LEU A 362 5.91 -9.93 -16.65
CA LEU A 362 4.66 -9.19 -16.71
C LEU A 362 4.76 -7.79 -16.13
N SER A 363 5.64 -7.58 -15.16
CA SER A 363 5.81 -6.27 -14.56
C SER A 363 6.46 -5.27 -15.54
N LYS A 364 6.98 -5.71 -16.68
CA LYS A 364 7.50 -4.83 -17.75
C LYS A 364 6.41 -4.34 -18.72
N LEU A 365 5.23 -4.95 -18.72
CA LEU A 365 4.14 -4.53 -19.59
C LEU A 365 3.60 -3.18 -19.15
N GLU A 366 3.18 -2.38 -20.12
CA GLU A 366 2.64 -1.05 -19.88
C GLU A 366 1.26 -1.15 -19.19
N LEU A 367 0.94 -0.20 -18.30
CA LEU A 367 -0.33 -0.21 -17.59
C LEU A 367 -1.54 -0.23 -18.53
N GLY A 368 -1.44 0.46 -19.67
CA GLY A 368 -2.45 0.50 -20.71
C GLY A 368 -2.80 -0.87 -21.29
N GLU A 369 -1.88 -1.83 -21.28
CA GLU A 369 -2.17 -3.18 -21.75
C GLU A 369 -3.12 -3.94 -20.81
N PHE A 370 -3.13 -3.59 -19.52
CA PHE A 370 -4.02 -4.18 -18.54
C PHE A 370 -5.39 -3.49 -18.52
N ILE A 371 -5.41 -2.15 -18.56
CA ILE A 371 -6.62 -1.37 -18.24
C ILE A 371 -6.98 -0.26 -19.25
N GLY A 372 -6.27 -0.18 -20.38
CA GLY A 372 -6.38 0.92 -21.35
C GLY A 372 -7.78 1.11 -21.94
N ASN A 373 -8.49 0.00 -22.18
CA ASN A 373 -9.82 0.02 -22.79
C ASN A 373 -10.97 0.19 -21.78
N LYS A 374 -10.67 0.68 -20.57
CA LYS A 374 -11.59 0.65 -19.41
C LYS A 374 -12.05 -0.75 -19.01
N THR A 375 -11.36 -1.78 -19.45
CA THR A 375 -11.58 -3.15 -19.00
C THR A 375 -10.76 -3.34 -17.73
N SER A 376 -11.35 -3.84 -16.65
CA SER A 376 -10.58 -4.18 -15.45
C SER A 376 -9.66 -5.37 -15.74
N ALA A 377 -8.64 -5.53 -14.89
CA ALA A 377 -7.72 -6.65 -14.98
C ALA A 377 -7.48 -7.25 -13.60
N VAL A 378 -7.37 -8.57 -13.52
CA VAL A 378 -7.05 -9.30 -12.29
C VAL A 378 -5.86 -10.23 -12.51
N ILE A 379 -4.86 -10.11 -11.63
CA ILE A 379 -3.68 -10.97 -11.59
C ILE A 379 -3.76 -11.82 -10.32
N VAL A 380 -3.56 -13.13 -10.42
CA VAL A 380 -3.43 -14.00 -9.25
C VAL A 380 -2.01 -14.52 -9.16
N ASN A 381 -1.22 -13.91 -8.29
CA ASN A 381 0.18 -14.24 -8.07
C ASN A 381 0.34 -15.27 -6.94
N PHE A 382 1.05 -16.35 -7.22
CA PHE A 382 1.41 -17.40 -6.27
C PHE A 382 2.93 -17.50 -6.08
N ASP A 383 3.34 -18.09 -4.97
CA ASP A 383 4.74 -18.43 -4.74
C ASP A 383 5.28 -19.44 -5.78
N ASP A 384 6.53 -19.25 -6.22
CA ASP A 384 7.17 -20.12 -7.21
C ASP A 384 7.26 -21.60 -6.77
N SER A 385 7.31 -21.85 -5.46
CA SER A 385 7.35 -23.22 -4.93
C SER A 385 6.09 -24.01 -5.29
N TRP A 386 4.94 -23.36 -5.40
CA TRP A 386 3.68 -24.05 -5.70
C TRP A 386 3.65 -24.53 -7.14
N ARG A 387 4.06 -23.71 -8.10
CA ARG A 387 4.26 -24.16 -9.50
C ARG A 387 5.24 -25.34 -9.57
N LYS A 388 6.35 -25.29 -8.82
CA LYS A 388 7.33 -26.39 -8.77
C LYS A 388 6.76 -27.68 -8.18
N MET A 389 5.90 -27.58 -7.16
CA MET A 389 5.27 -28.73 -6.51
C MET A 389 4.14 -29.34 -7.35
N ASP A 390 3.40 -28.51 -8.08
CA ASP A 390 2.19 -28.95 -8.78
C ASP A 390 2.38 -29.27 -10.26
N GLY A 391 3.48 -28.81 -10.88
CA GLY A 391 3.79 -29.09 -12.28
C GLY A 391 2.63 -28.70 -13.18
N ASP A 392 2.14 -29.65 -13.98
CA ASP A 392 1.05 -29.44 -14.94
C ASP A 392 -0.32 -29.18 -14.29
N LEU A 393 -0.46 -29.38 -12.98
CA LEU A 393 -1.69 -29.05 -12.25
C LEU A 393 -1.79 -27.57 -11.88
N PHE A 394 -0.68 -26.81 -11.98
CA PHE A 394 -0.72 -25.37 -11.84
C PHE A 394 -1.35 -24.76 -13.11
N PRO A 395 -2.46 -23.98 -13.03
CA PRO A 395 -3.19 -23.53 -14.22
C PRO A 395 -2.38 -22.65 -15.18
N GLY A 396 -1.36 -21.96 -14.66
CA GLY A 396 -0.43 -21.19 -15.48
C GLY A 396 -0.97 -19.84 -15.94
N SER A 397 -0.11 -19.11 -16.65
CA SER A 397 -0.32 -17.70 -16.98
C SER A 397 -1.41 -17.50 -18.03
N THR A 398 -1.72 -18.53 -18.83
CA THR A 398 -2.83 -18.55 -19.77
C THR A 398 -4.19 -18.59 -19.10
N GLU A 399 -4.29 -18.91 -17.81
CA GLU A 399 -5.53 -18.86 -17.02
C GLU A 399 -5.56 -17.69 -16.00
N GLY A 400 -4.53 -16.85 -16.01
CA GLY A 400 -4.37 -15.70 -15.10
C GLY A 400 -3.66 -16.00 -13.79
N TYR A 401 -2.97 -17.14 -13.70
CA TYR A 401 -2.21 -17.58 -12.54
C TYR A 401 -0.72 -17.36 -12.83
N VAL A 402 -0.10 -16.49 -12.03
CA VAL A 402 1.29 -16.09 -12.23
C VAL A 402 2.13 -16.44 -11.01
N THR A 403 3.45 -16.44 -11.18
CA THR A 403 4.41 -16.64 -10.07
C THR A 403 5.58 -15.68 -10.17
N GLY A 404 6.45 -15.66 -9.16
CA GLY A 404 7.70 -14.89 -9.14
C GLY A 404 8.58 -15.04 -10.39
N ALA A 405 8.51 -16.17 -11.08
CA ALA A 405 9.19 -16.42 -12.35
C ALA A 405 8.78 -15.46 -13.48
N ILE A 406 7.52 -15.03 -13.51
CA ILE A 406 6.99 -14.09 -14.52
C ILE A 406 6.54 -12.75 -13.91
N PHE A 407 6.51 -12.66 -12.60
CA PHE A 407 6.18 -11.44 -11.86
C PHE A 407 7.20 -11.27 -10.72
N PRO A 408 8.45 -10.92 -11.03
CA PRO A 408 9.54 -10.92 -10.05
C PRO A 408 9.37 -9.79 -9.04
N MET A 409 9.41 -10.16 -7.77
CA MET A 409 9.24 -9.25 -6.64
C MET A 409 10.33 -9.46 -5.60
N HIS A 410 10.64 -8.38 -4.88
CA HIS A 410 11.46 -8.40 -3.69
C HIS A 410 10.61 -7.96 -2.48
N HIS A 411 10.58 -8.80 -1.45
CA HIS A 411 9.73 -8.61 -0.27
C HIS A 411 10.54 -8.78 1.02
N PRO A 412 11.25 -7.72 1.47
CA PRO A 412 11.99 -7.75 2.72
C PRO A 412 11.04 -7.56 3.92
N TRP A 413 11.01 -8.56 4.81
CA TRP A 413 10.25 -8.50 6.06
C TRP A 413 11.15 -8.00 7.21
N THR A 414 10.81 -6.87 7.85
CA THR A 414 11.67 -6.29 8.93
C THR A 414 11.57 -7.06 10.27
N ASN A 415 10.42 -7.67 10.56
CA ASN A 415 10.13 -8.36 11.84
C ASN A 415 10.49 -7.53 13.07
N THR A 416 9.84 -6.40 13.27
CA THR A 416 10.14 -5.50 14.38
C THR A 416 8.90 -4.80 14.91
N ASP A 417 8.89 -4.47 16.20
CA ASP A 417 7.91 -3.56 16.81
C ASP A 417 8.48 -2.14 17.01
N GLN A 418 9.69 -1.87 16.52
CA GLN A 418 10.38 -0.59 16.64
C GLN A 418 10.22 0.23 15.35
N ILE A 419 9.51 1.35 15.47
CA ILE A 419 9.14 2.18 14.32
C ILE A 419 10.36 2.73 13.56
N ASP A 420 11.37 3.25 14.25
CA ASP A 420 12.54 3.86 13.61
C ASP A 420 13.35 2.80 12.86
N HIS A 421 13.44 1.59 13.42
CA HIS A 421 14.08 0.45 12.76
C HIS A 421 13.29 0.00 11.53
N MET A 422 11.95 -0.04 11.61
CA MET A 422 11.10 -0.34 10.45
C MET A 422 11.34 0.66 9.32
N VAL A 423 11.28 1.96 9.60
CA VAL A 423 11.49 3.02 8.60
C VAL A 423 12.88 2.91 7.97
N GLN A 424 13.93 2.83 8.79
CA GLN A 424 15.30 2.77 8.30
C GLN A 424 15.56 1.53 7.45
N HIS A 425 15.11 0.35 7.89
CA HIS A 425 15.30 -0.90 7.18
C HIS A 425 14.59 -0.88 5.82
N GLN A 426 13.30 -0.54 5.82
CA GLN A 426 12.48 -0.52 4.61
C GLN A 426 13.00 0.51 3.59
N VAL A 427 13.39 1.71 4.05
CA VAL A 427 13.99 2.74 3.18
C VAL A 427 15.34 2.28 2.62
N SER A 428 16.17 1.64 3.44
CA SER A 428 17.48 1.15 2.99
C SER A 428 17.35 0.04 1.95
N GLU A 429 16.39 -0.87 2.13
CA GLU A 429 16.23 -2.03 1.25
C GLU A 429 15.64 -1.63 -0.11
N TYR A 430 14.64 -0.74 -0.18
CA TYR A 430 14.15 -0.31 -1.50
C TYR A 430 15.18 0.54 -2.26
N ARG A 431 15.97 1.38 -1.58
CA ARG A 431 17.04 2.15 -2.25
C ARG A 431 18.15 1.26 -2.81
N LYS A 432 18.46 0.19 -2.09
CA LYS A 432 19.47 -0.80 -2.48
C LYS A 432 19.01 -1.67 -3.65
N THR A 433 17.74 -2.07 -3.66
CA THR A 433 17.21 -3.04 -4.65
C THR A 433 16.50 -2.38 -5.84
N ARG A 434 16.02 -1.15 -5.68
CA ARG A 434 15.47 -0.28 -6.74
C ARG A 434 16.22 1.06 -6.84
N PRO A 435 17.49 1.06 -7.28
CA PRO A 435 18.21 2.31 -7.56
C PRO A 435 17.64 3.08 -8.77
N VAL A 436 16.87 2.41 -9.63
CA VAL A 436 16.19 2.98 -10.80
C VAL A 436 14.74 2.46 -10.90
N PRO A 437 13.82 3.16 -11.59
CA PRO A 437 12.42 2.75 -11.71
C PRO A 437 12.22 1.38 -12.37
N GLN A 438 13.11 0.99 -13.28
CA GLN A 438 13.02 -0.24 -14.07
C GLN A 438 13.46 -1.49 -13.32
N SER A 439 13.99 -1.35 -12.09
CA SER A 439 14.28 -2.49 -11.22
C SER A 439 13.03 -3.36 -10.99
N PRO A 440 13.18 -4.61 -10.51
CA PRO A 440 12.05 -5.45 -10.13
C PRO A 440 11.13 -4.79 -9.09
N ILE A 441 9.92 -5.32 -8.95
CA ILE A 441 8.94 -4.82 -7.98
C ILE A 441 9.52 -4.95 -6.57
N HIS A 442 9.43 -3.89 -5.78
CA HIS A 442 9.78 -3.92 -4.35
C HIS A 442 8.53 -3.68 -3.49
N ILE A 443 8.29 -4.59 -2.55
CA ILE A 443 7.23 -4.47 -1.55
C ILE A 443 7.83 -3.84 -0.29
N THR A 444 7.40 -2.62 0.02
CA THR A 444 7.75 -1.94 1.25
C THR A 444 6.66 -2.17 2.29
N GLU A 445 7.04 -2.77 3.41
CA GLU A 445 6.15 -3.06 4.53
C GLU A 445 6.18 -1.95 5.57
N TRP A 446 5.16 -1.09 5.53
CA TRP A 446 4.96 -0.03 6.50
C TRP A 446 4.07 -0.50 7.66
N LEU A 447 4.49 -1.59 8.30
CA LEU A 447 3.79 -2.25 9.40
C LEU A 447 4.78 -2.73 10.47
N LEU A 448 4.26 -3.05 11.65
CA LEU A 448 5.05 -3.50 12.80
C LEU A 448 4.57 -4.88 13.26
N THR A 449 5.52 -5.74 13.61
CA THR A 449 5.27 -7.11 14.05
C THR A 449 5.38 -7.21 15.56
N GLN A 450 4.41 -7.84 16.23
CA GLN A 450 4.50 -8.15 17.65
C GLN A 450 5.74 -9.02 17.96
N GLN A 451 6.41 -8.75 19.07
CA GLN A 451 7.65 -9.44 19.46
C GLN A 451 7.50 -10.24 20.76
N GLY A 452 8.26 -11.34 20.86
CA GLY A 452 8.41 -12.12 22.09
C GLY A 452 7.08 -12.59 22.71
N LEU A 453 6.93 -12.44 24.03
CA LEU A 453 5.69 -12.76 24.74
C LEU A 453 4.50 -11.93 24.23
N GLY A 454 4.74 -10.74 23.67
CA GLY A 454 3.70 -9.90 23.07
C GLY A 454 3.05 -10.49 21.82
N ALA A 455 3.67 -11.48 21.17
CA ALA A 455 3.03 -12.22 20.08
C ALA A 455 2.05 -13.31 20.61
N ALA A 456 2.35 -13.89 21.77
CA ALA A 456 1.53 -14.93 22.40
C ALA A 456 0.42 -14.36 23.30
N VAL A 457 0.72 -13.27 24.02
CA VAL A 457 -0.18 -12.55 24.92
C VAL A 457 -0.08 -11.06 24.54
N PRO A 458 -0.92 -10.58 23.61
CA PRO A 458 -0.76 -9.25 23.05
C PRO A 458 -1.01 -8.16 24.08
N ILE A 459 0.07 -7.47 24.45
CA ILE A 459 0.01 -6.25 25.28
C ILE A 459 -0.55 -5.09 24.44
N ARG A 460 -0.16 -5.02 23.15
CA ARG A 460 -0.66 -4.05 22.16
C ARG A 460 -1.21 -4.78 20.95
N PRO A 461 -2.48 -4.55 20.55
CA PRO A 461 -3.04 -5.12 19.34
C PRO A 461 -2.24 -4.75 18.08
N ILE A 462 -2.22 -5.61 17.06
CA ILE A 462 -1.60 -5.29 15.75
C ILE A 462 -2.18 -3.99 15.16
N THR A 463 -3.48 -3.79 15.26
CA THR A 463 -4.16 -2.56 14.81
C THR A 463 -3.71 -1.30 15.56
N GLU A 464 -3.23 -1.45 16.79
CA GLU A 464 -2.63 -0.36 17.57
C GLU A 464 -1.19 -0.09 17.12
N LEU A 465 -0.39 -1.14 16.89
CA LEU A 465 0.96 -1.00 16.31
C LEU A 465 0.92 -0.28 14.96
N ALA A 466 -0.08 -0.59 14.13
CA ALA A 466 -0.31 0.08 12.86
C ALA A 466 -0.42 1.60 13.01
N ARG A 467 -1.02 2.12 14.09
CA ARG A 467 -1.12 3.59 14.32
C ARG A 467 0.25 4.26 14.29
N SER A 468 1.24 3.62 14.91
CA SER A 468 2.63 4.10 14.92
C SER A 468 3.17 4.15 13.50
N ALA A 469 3.04 3.07 12.73
CA ALA A 469 3.53 3.02 11.36
C ALA A 469 2.86 4.08 10.46
N TRP A 470 1.54 4.25 10.57
CA TRP A 470 0.81 5.29 9.84
C TRP A 470 1.28 6.72 10.16
N ARG A 471 1.75 6.99 11.38
CA ARG A 471 2.32 8.30 11.73
C ARG A 471 3.53 8.65 10.88
N THR A 472 4.41 7.70 10.60
CA THR A 472 5.62 7.96 9.81
C THR A 472 5.40 7.82 8.31
N LEU A 473 4.35 7.10 7.90
CA LEU A 473 4.09 6.76 6.50
C LEU A 473 4.20 7.95 5.56
N PHE A 474 3.48 9.03 5.83
CA PHE A 474 3.38 10.13 4.86
C PHE A 474 4.66 10.95 4.77
N HIS A 475 5.26 11.30 5.91
CA HIS A 475 6.44 12.14 5.96
C HIS A 475 7.70 11.37 5.56
N GLU A 476 8.02 10.29 6.29
CA GLU A 476 9.27 9.55 6.12
C GLU A 476 9.36 8.88 4.74
N LEU A 477 8.24 8.34 4.22
CA LEU A 477 8.25 7.76 2.89
C LEU A 477 8.40 8.83 1.80
N TRP A 478 7.68 9.95 1.90
CA TRP A 478 7.76 11.01 0.90
C TRP A 478 9.17 11.63 0.83
N ILE A 479 9.77 11.97 1.97
CA ILE A 479 11.10 12.59 1.98
C ILE A 479 12.17 11.61 1.47
N SER A 480 11.99 10.31 1.69
CA SER A 480 12.98 9.30 1.32
C SER A 480 12.94 8.88 -0.16
N THR A 481 11.90 9.27 -0.91
CA THR A 481 11.70 8.89 -2.31
C THR A 481 12.06 9.99 -3.30
N THR A 482 12.43 9.58 -4.51
CA THR A 482 12.71 10.42 -5.69
C THR A 482 12.15 9.75 -6.94
N SER A 483 12.12 10.41 -8.11
CA SER A 483 11.74 9.79 -9.38
C SER A 483 12.65 8.64 -9.83
N ASN A 484 13.85 8.54 -9.27
CA ASN A 484 14.78 7.44 -9.56
C ASN A 484 14.56 6.23 -8.64
N SER A 485 14.20 6.45 -7.37
CA SER A 485 14.09 5.39 -6.38
C SER A 485 12.91 5.61 -5.46
N TYR A 486 11.91 4.74 -5.60
CA TYR A 486 10.68 4.69 -4.82
C TYR A 486 10.18 3.24 -4.73
N PRO A 487 9.37 2.89 -3.70
CA PRO A 487 8.79 1.55 -3.60
C PRO A 487 7.66 1.37 -4.63
N ASN A 488 7.46 0.13 -5.08
CA ASN A 488 6.29 -0.17 -5.91
C ASN A 488 5.07 -0.40 -5.04
N TRP A 489 5.14 -1.36 -4.13
CA TRP A 489 3.99 -1.71 -3.31
C TRP A 489 4.19 -1.20 -1.91
N ILE A 490 3.20 -0.45 -1.41
CA ILE A 490 3.21 0.08 -0.05
C ILE A 490 2.21 -0.74 0.75
N SER A 491 2.73 -1.66 1.57
CA SER A 491 1.94 -2.58 2.39
C SER A 491 1.65 -1.99 3.76
N VAL A 492 0.38 -1.98 4.16
CA VAL A 492 -0.06 -1.45 5.46
C VAL A 492 -0.97 -2.43 6.20
N ASP A 493 -0.89 -2.38 7.52
CA ASP A 493 -1.95 -2.85 8.41
C ASP A 493 -2.94 -1.71 8.68
N ASN A 494 -4.18 -2.09 8.98
CA ASN A 494 -5.25 -1.20 9.39
C ASN A 494 -5.52 -0.06 8.39
N VAL A 495 -5.81 -0.45 7.14
CA VAL A 495 -6.25 0.47 6.08
C VAL A 495 -7.35 1.40 6.60
N ARG A 496 -7.19 2.69 6.35
CA ARG A 496 -8.11 3.71 6.87
C ARG A 496 -8.11 4.97 6.01
N GLY A 497 -9.29 5.57 5.90
CA GLY A 497 -9.51 6.80 5.14
C GLY A 497 -8.97 6.69 3.71
N ASN A 498 -8.62 7.84 3.14
CA ASN A 498 -8.14 7.96 1.75
C ASN A 498 -6.74 8.54 1.60
N GLN A 499 -6.04 8.75 2.72
CA GLN A 499 -4.73 9.41 2.72
C GLN A 499 -3.66 8.55 2.04
N LEU A 500 -3.71 7.21 2.16
CA LEU A 500 -2.82 6.32 1.43
C LEU A 500 -3.07 6.38 -0.09
N LYS A 501 -4.33 6.38 -0.51
CA LYS A 501 -4.72 6.57 -1.91
C LYS A 501 -4.19 7.90 -2.45
N ALA A 502 -4.36 8.99 -1.71
CA ALA A 502 -3.84 10.31 -2.08
C ALA A 502 -2.30 10.32 -2.19
N LEU A 503 -1.59 9.67 -1.26
CA LEU A 503 -0.13 9.56 -1.31
C LEU A 503 0.34 8.79 -2.55
N VAL A 504 -0.27 7.63 -2.82
CA VAL A 504 0.09 6.82 -3.98
C VAL A 504 -0.20 7.56 -5.28
N MET A 505 -1.34 8.23 -5.40
CA MET A 505 -1.64 9.05 -6.57
C MET A 505 -0.65 10.21 -6.74
N ALA A 506 -0.25 10.87 -5.65
CA ALA A 506 0.77 11.91 -5.69
C ALA A 506 2.13 11.36 -6.14
N MET A 507 2.54 10.19 -5.64
CA MET A 507 3.79 9.54 -6.06
C MET A 507 3.74 9.13 -7.54
N ASN A 508 2.63 8.56 -8.01
CA ASN A 508 2.46 8.22 -9.42
C ASN A 508 2.48 9.46 -10.33
N HIS A 509 1.77 10.52 -9.94
CA HIS A 509 1.72 11.77 -10.71
C HIS A 509 3.08 12.49 -10.74
N CYS A 510 3.74 12.61 -9.58
CA CYS A 510 4.96 13.39 -9.45
C CYS A 510 6.24 12.62 -9.77
N LEU A 511 6.39 11.39 -9.29
CA LEU A 511 7.64 10.64 -9.39
C LEU A 511 7.66 9.73 -10.63
N VAL A 512 6.53 9.09 -10.95
CA VAL A 512 6.44 8.15 -12.08
C VAL A 512 6.16 8.86 -13.39
N ALA A 513 5.11 9.70 -13.42
CA ALA A 513 4.71 10.48 -14.59
C ALA A 513 5.48 11.80 -14.74
N LYS A 514 6.25 12.22 -13.72
CA LYS A 514 7.08 13.44 -13.71
C LYS A 514 6.28 14.73 -14.01
N GLN A 515 5.02 14.83 -13.55
CA GLN A 515 4.11 15.93 -13.90
C GLN A 515 4.11 17.12 -12.92
N CYS A 516 4.87 17.06 -11.82
CA CYS A 516 4.84 18.05 -10.75
C CYS A 516 5.99 19.07 -10.78
N GLY A 517 6.82 19.06 -11.83
CA GLY A 517 8.07 19.82 -11.88
C GLY A 517 9.21 19.15 -11.10
N ASP A 518 10.31 19.87 -10.90
CA ASP A 518 11.55 19.35 -10.30
C ASP A 518 11.42 18.98 -8.80
N LEU A 519 10.49 19.62 -8.08
CA LEU A 519 10.21 19.35 -6.66
C LEU A 519 11.46 19.37 -5.77
N GLY A 520 12.34 20.37 -5.96
CA GLY A 520 13.56 20.53 -5.16
C GLY A 520 14.59 19.42 -5.43
N GLY A 521 14.69 18.98 -6.68
CA GLY A 521 15.57 17.89 -7.13
C GLY A 521 15.02 16.49 -6.91
N LYS A 522 13.78 16.34 -6.43
CA LYS A 522 13.15 15.01 -6.28
C LYS A 522 12.80 14.37 -7.61
N VAL A 523 12.56 15.17 -8.65
CA VAL A 523 12.21 14.70 -9.99
C VAL A 523 13.34 15.01 -10.96
N THR A 524 13.99 13.97 -11.45
CA THR A 524 15.01 14.03 -12.50
C THR A 524 14.36 13.97 -13.88
N PHE A 525 14.64 14.96 -14.72
CA PHE A 525 14.28 14.93 -16.14
C PHE A 525 15.43 14.32 -16.93
N ASP A 526 15.10 13.51 -17.92
CA ASP A 526 16.11 12.95 -18.81
C ASP A 526 16.70 14.12 -19.62
N GLU A 527 18.02 14.26 -19.64
CA GLU A 527 18.68 15.32 -20.41
C GLU A 527 18.31 15.14 -21.88
N VAL A 528 17.67 16.15 -22.47
CA VAL A 528 17.55 16.22 -23.94
C VAL A 528 18.97 16.36 -24.46
N PRO A 529 19.46 15.46 -25.33
CA PRO A 529 20.81 15.58 -25.86
C PRO A 529 20.97 16.95 -26.54
N ASP A 530 21.92 17.76 -26.05
CA ASP A 530 22.33 19.01 -26.69
C ASP A 530 22.74 18.72 -28.14
N GLY A 531 21.87 19.02 -29.12
CA GLY A 531 22.17 18.66 -30.49
C GLY A 531 21.14 18.92 -31.59
N VAL A 532 20.06 19.68 -31.36
CA VAL A 532 19.21 20.19 -32.45
C VAL A 532 19.14 21.70 -32.36
N ASP A 533 20.07 22.33 -33.05
CA ASP A 533 20.09 23.77 -33.31
C ASP A 533 18.97 24.08 -34.32
N ASP A 534 17.82 24.55 -33.83
CA ASP A 534 16.69 25.07 -34.63
C ASP A 534 17.03 26.45 -35.20
N THR A 535 18.15 26.59 -35.89
CA THR A 535 18.41 27.76 -36.74
C THR A 535 17.73 27.54 -38.11
N PRO A 536 16.77 28.40 -38.51
CA PRO A 536 16.17 28.31 -39.84
C PRO A 536 17.24 28.63 -40.90
N PRO A 537 17.25 27.94 -42.06
CA PRO A 537 18.17 28.28 -43.13
C PRO A 537 17.83 29.66 -43.70
N GLU A 538 18.87 30.51 -43.83
CA GLU A 538 18.82 31.80 -44.54
C GLU A 538 18.55 31.66 -46.05
#